data_AF-A0A8T0FFL8-F1
#
_entry.id   AF-A0A8T0FFL8-F1
#
_cell.length_a   1.000
_cell.length_b   1.000
_cell.length_c   1.000
_cell.angle_alpha   90.00
_cell.angle_beta   90.00
_cell.angle_gamma   90.00
#
_symmetry.space_group_name_H-M   'P 1'
#
loop_
_entity.id
_entity.type
_entity.pdbx_description
1 polymer ?
#
loop_
_entity_poly.entity_id
_entity_poly.type
_entity_poly.pdbx_seq_one_letter_code
_entity_poly.pdbx_strand_id
1 'polypeptide(L)'
;MQAILSISSESLDNLANMADKIAEVRISSADNSVFAFSRGAESTAMQKASTMDEFTALRSEITALSKQVQRLSRDRSRGPFHRKNTAQFSRVRSGDRGRKCCYYHSRFGKKALKCLSPCSYPTNVEQENSQ
;
A
#
# COMPACT_ATOMS: atom_id res chain seq x y z
N MET A 1 36.75 37.58 -20.76
CA MET A 1 37.88 37.73 -19.81
C MET A 1 39.11 36.93 -20.25
N GLN A 2 39.02 35.64 -20.58
CA GLN A 2 40.18 34.90 -21.13
C GLN A 2 40.76 35.54 -22.41
N ALA A 3 39.90 36.06 -23.29
CA ALA A 3 40.33 36.80 -24.48
C ALA A 3 41.14 38.08 -24.16
N ILE A 4 40.92 38.69 -22.99
CA ILE A 4 41.63 39.92 -22.58
C ILE A 4 43.05 39.56 -22.09
N LEU A 5 43.17 38.50 -21.29
CA LEU A 5 44.47 37.98 -20.83
C LEU A 5 45.32 37.47 -22.00
N SER A 6 44.70 36.85 -23.01
CA SER A 6 45.40 36.30 -24.17
C SER A 6 46.07 37.35 -25.07
N ILE A 7 45.72 38.62 -24.93
CA ILE A 7 46.27 39.73 -25.75
C ILE A 7 47.35 40.49 -24.94
N SER A 8 47.50 40.21 -23.65
CA SER A 8 48.49 40.88 -22.81
C SER A 8 49.92 40.46 -23.18
N SER A 9 50.83 41.43 -23.22
CA SER A 9 52.26 41.23 -23.52
C SER A 9 53.14 41.25 -22.27
N GLU A 10 52.55 41.01 -21.09
CA GLU A 10 53.26 41.01 -19.82
C GLU A 10 54.07 39.74 -19.59
N SER A 11 54.96 39.75 -18.59
CA SER A 11 55.67 38.56 -18.15
C SER A 11 54.71 37.53 -17.57
N LEU A 12 55.04 36.24 -17.71
CA LEU A 12 54.19 35.13 -17.28
C LEU A 12 53.79 35.22 -15.81
N ASP A 13 54.71 35.65 -14.93
CA ASP A 13 54.44 35.80 -13.50
C ASP A 13 53.36 36.86 -13.22
N ASN A 14 53.38 37.98 -13.95
CA ASN A 14 52.37 39.02 -13.79
C ASN A 14 51.04 38.60 -14.39
N LEU A 15 51.06 37.88 -15.51
CA LEU A 15 49.87 37.31 -16.13
C LEU A 15 49.17 36.29 -15.21
N ALA A 16 49.96 35.43 -14.54
CA ALA A 16 49.45 34.49 -13.55
C ALA A 16 48.81 35.22 -12.37
N ASN A 17 49.50 36.22 -11.80
CA ASN A 17 48.97 37.05 -10.72
C ASN A 17 47.67 37.79 -11.11
N MET A 18 47.56 38.25 -12.35
CA MET A 18 46.33 38.87 -12.87
C MET A 18 45.20 37.85 -13.02
N ALA A 19 45.49 36.66 -13.54
CA ALA A 19 44.51 35.58 -13.67
C ALA A 19 43.96 35.15 -12.31
N ASP A 20 44.82 35.00 -11.31
CA ASP A 20 44.44 34.63 -9.94
C ASP A 20 43.55 35.70 -9.30
N LYS A 21 43.92 36.98 -9.41
CA LYS A 21 43.08 38.09 -8.92
C LYS A 21 41.71 38.15 -9.61
N ILE A 22 41.63 37.88 -10.91
CA ILE A 22 40.34 37.82 -11.63
C ILE A 22 39.48 36.66 -11.11
N ALA A 23 40.09 35.51 -10.79
CA ALA A 23 39.39 34.38 -10.19
C ALA A 23 38.88 34.72 -8.77
N GLU A 24 39.66 35.42 -7.95
CA GLU A 24 39.24 35.85 -6.61
C GLU A 24 38.13 36.90 -6.62
N VAL A 25 38.21 37.90 -7.51
CA VAL A 25 37.17 38.94 -7.65
C VAL A 25 35.86 38.33 -8.14
N ARG A 26 35.92 37.31 -9.00
CA ARG A 26 34.74 36.53 -9.43
C ARG A 26 34.05 35.82 -8.27
N ILE A 27 34.82 35.25 -7.35
CA ILE A 27 34.29 34.55 -6.17
C ILE A 27 33.68 35.55 -5.17
N SER A 28 34.26 36.75 -5.08
CA SER A 28 33.85 37.76 -4.09
C SER A 28 32.70 38.65 -4.56
N SER A 29 32.52 38.85 -5.88
CA SER A 29 31.54 39.78 -6.44
C SER A 29 30.27 39.13 -7.01
N ALA A 30 30.16 37.80 -6.92
CA ALA A 30 28.99 37.10 -7.43
C ALA A 30 28.15 36.57 -6.27
N ASP A 31 26.91 37.06 -6.22
CA ASP A 31 25.76 36.22 -5.86
C ASP A 31 26.02 34.79 -6.32
N ASN A 32 25.84 33.84 -5.40
CA ASN A 32 26.04 32.37 -5.45
C ASN A 32 25.50 31.65 -6.72
N SER A 33 25.90 32.09 -7.90
CA SER A 33 25.59 31.48 -9.18
C SER A 33 26.81 30.65 -9.57
N VAL A 34 26.75 29.38 -9.18
CA VAL A 34 27.63 28.33 -9.68
C VAL A 34 27.58 28.39 -11.21
N PHE A 35 28.62 28.96 -11.82
CA PHE A 35 28.76 28.97 -13.27
C PHE A 35 29.08 27.54 -13.70
N ALA A 36 28.06 26.79 -14.09
CA ALA A 36 28.22 25.53 -14.80
C ALA A 36 29.05 25.80 -16.06
N PHE A 37 30.10 25.00 -16.28
CA PHE A 37 30.85 25.00 -17.52
C PHE A 37 29.88 24.78 -18.70
N SER A 38 29.62 25.82 -19.48
CA SER A 38 28.83 25.74 -20.71
C SER A 38 29.61 24.97 -21.78
N ARG A 39 29.61 23.64 -21.71
CA ARG A 39 29.73 22.80 -22.90
C ARG A 39 28.38 22.78 -23.59
N GLY A 40 28.23 23.59 -24.64
CA GLY A 40 27.12 23.52 -25.60
C GLY A 40 25.74 23.79 -25.03
N ALA A 41 25.26 25.03 -25.17
CA ALA A 41 23.91 25.48 -24.80
C ALA A 41 22.74 24.75 -25.50
N GLU A 42 23.01 23.83 -26.44
CA GLU A 42 21.99 22.98 -27.05
C GLU A 42 21.69 21.71 -26.24
N SER A 43 22.60 21.29 -25.36
CA SER A 43 22.44 20.06 -24.57
C SER A 43 21.60 20.24 -23.30
N THR A 44 21.49 21.45 -22.77
CA THR A 44 20.79 21.75 -21.51
C THR A 44 19.27 21.82 -21.64
N ALA A 45 18.73 22.22 -22.80
CA ALA A 45 17.28 22.22 -23.00
C ALA A 45 16.71 20.81 -23.08
N MET A 46 17.40 19.91 -23.79
CA MET A 46 17.01 18.50 -23.91
C MET A 46 17.19 17.73 -22.59
N GLN A 47 18.26 18.02 -21.84
CA GLN A 47 18.42 17.43 -20.50
C GLN A 47 17.39 17.97 -19.50
N LYS A 48 17.06 19.27 -19.54
CA LYS A 48 16.01 19.82 -18.67
C LYS A 48 14.63 19.24 -18.99
N ALA A 49 14.31 19.02 -20.26
CA ALA A 49 13.08 18.32 -20.66
C ALA A 49 13.06 16.86 -20.15
N SER A 50 14.16 16.11 -20.34
CA SER A 50 14.31 14.74 -19.81
C SER A 50 14.10 14.68 -18.29
N THR A 51 14.69 15.62 -17.55
CA THR A 51 14.54 15.65 -16.08
C THR A 51 13.13 16.00 -15.62
N MET A 52 12.38 16.81 -16.38
CA MET A 52 10.99 17.12 -16.06
C MET A 52 10.10 15.91 -16.34
N ASP A 53 10.31 15.21 -17.45
CA ASP A 53 9.58 13.99 -17.78
C ASP A 53 9.84 12.89 -16.73
N GLU A 54 11.09 12.67 -16.36
CA GLU A 54 11.47 11.75 -15.27
C GLU A 54 10.81 12.15 -13.95
N PHE A 55 10.77 13.45 -13.61
CA PHE A 55 10.13 13.91 -12.40
C PHE A 55 8.60 13.72 -12.42
N THR A 56 7.95 13.89 -13.57
CA THR A 56 6.51 13.59 -13.71
C THR A 56 6.23 12.09 -13.62
N ALA A 57 7.09 11.25 -14.21
CA ALA A 57 7.01 9.80 -14.11
C ALA A 57 7.14 9.35 -12.64
N LEU A 58 8.15 9.83 -11.93
CA LEU A 58 8.36 9.55 -10.50
C LEU A 58 7.17 10.02 -9.65
N ARG A 59 6.62 11.21 -9.91
CA ARG A 59 5.39 11.68 -9.23
C ARG A 59 4.22 10.74 -9.48
N SER A 60 4.05 10.27 -10.72
CA SER A 60 2.98 9.34 -11.07
C SER A 60 3.14 8.00 -10.33
N GLU A 61 4.34 7.45 -10.28
CA GLU A 61 4.67 6.22 -9.55
C GLU A 61 4.42 6.37 -8.05
N ILE A 62 4.85 7.48 -7.44
CA ILE A 62 4.60 7.77 -6.02
C ILE A 62 3.09 7.84 -5.75
N THR A 63 2.30 8.45 -6.63
CA THR A 63 0.84 8.51 -6.44
C THR A 63 0.18 7.14 -6.57
N ALA A 64 0.66 6.29 -7.50
CA ALA A 64 0.17 4.94 -7.70
C ALA A 64 0.49 4.05 -6.49
N LEU A 65 1.74 4.10 -6.02
CA LEU A 65 2.19 3.41 -4.81
C LEU A 65 1.42 3.87 -3.58
N SER A 66 1.20 5.17 -3.41
CA SER A 66 0.41 5.73 -2.30
C SER A 66 -1.03 5.18 -2.30
N LYS A 67 -1.66 5.09 -3.47
CA LYS A 67 -3.00 4.47 -3.62
C LYS A 67 -2.97 2.98 -3.28
N GLN A 68 -1.95 2.25 -3.70
CA GLN A 68 -1.80 0.82 -3.38
C GLN A 68 -1.61 0.60 -1.88
N VAL A 69 -0.76 1.39 -1.22
CA VAL A 69 -0.57 1.36 0.23
C VAL A 69 -1.87 1.69 0.97
N GLN A 70 -2.62 2.70 0.52
CA GLN A 70 -3.92 3.04 1.11
C GLN A 70 -4.92 1.88 0.99
N ARG A 71 -4.98 1.20 -0.18
CA ARG A 71 -5.83 0.02 -0.38
C ARG A 71 -5.43 -1.13 0.54
N LEU A 72 -4.15 -1.43 0.63
CA LEU A 72 -3.62 -2.48 1.51
C LEU A 72 -3.87 -2.18 3.00
N SER A 73 -3.72 -0.91 3.40
CA SER A 73 -4.04 -0.45 4.77
C SER A 73 -5.54 -0.60 5.07
N ARG A 74 -6.39 -0.24 4.11
CA ARG A 74 -7.85 -0.40 4.21
C ARG A 74 -8.30 -1.86 4.20
N ASP A 75 -7.59 -2.73 3.49
CA ASP A 75 -7.84 -4.17 3.49
C ASP A 75 -7.39 -4.83 4.81
N ARG A 76 -6.27 -4.38 5.39
CA ARG A 76 -5.81 -4.81 6.73
C ARG A 76 -6.73 -4.36 7.86
N SER A 77 -7.33 -3.17 7.75
CA SER A 77 -8.35 -2.70 8.70
C SER A 77 -9.73 -3.33 8.46
N ARG A 78 -9.93 -3.96 7.30
CA ARG A 78 -10.99 -4.94 7.02
C ARG A 78 -10.48 -6.37 7.14
N GLY A 79 -9.38 -6.58 7.87
CA GLY A 79 -8.86 -7.91 8.20
C GLY A 79 -10.05 -8.77 8.57
N PRO A 80 -10.16 -10.00 8.00
CA PRO A 80 -11.40 -10.72 7.83
C PRO A 80 -12.16 -10.54 9.11
N PHE A 81 -13.20 -9.70 9.06
CA PHE A 81 -14.06 -9.46 10.21
C PHE A 81 -14.23 -10.86 10.74
N HIS A 82 -13.62 -11.12 11.90
CA HIS A 82 -13.89 -12.32 12.63
C HIS A 82 -15.39 -12.29 12.61
N ARG A 83 -15.95 -13.24 11.86
CA ARG A 83 -17.35 -13.58 11.94
C ARG A 83 -17.45 -13.96 13.41
N LYS A 84 -17.63 -12.97 14.27
CA LYS A 84 -18.60 -13.00 15.33
C LYS A 84 -19.88 -13.23 14.49
N ASN A 85 -20.30 -14.44 14.08
CA ASN A 85 -20.52 -15.68 14.87
C ASN A 85 -20.70 -15.52 16.38
N THR A 86 -20.88 -14.30 16.85
CA THR A 86 -21.99 -13.95 17.71
C THR A 86 -23.14 -13.50 16.80
N ALA A 87 -23.43 -14.19 15.69
CA ALA A 87 -24.61 -15.07 15.71
C ALA A 87 -24.99 -15.32 17.17
N GLN A 88 -25.91 -14.48 17.64
CA GLN A 88 -26.65 -14.68 18.85
C GLN A 88 -27.21 -16.10 18.77
N PHE A 89 -26.42 -17.05 19.24
CA PHE A 89 -26.83 -18.40 19.57
C PHE A 89 -27.70 -18.35 20.84
N SER A 90 -28.40 -17.24 21.08
CA SER A 90 -29.79 -17.25 21.51
C SER A 90 -30.71 -17.87 20.44
N ARG A 91 -30.29 -18.99 19.83
CA ARG A 91 -31.19 -20.14 19.81
C ARG A 91 -31.28 -20.62 21.25
N VAL A 92 -31.94 -19.78 22.07
CA VAL A 92 -32.74 -20.25 23.18
C VAL A 92 -33.45 -21.45 22.61
N ARG A 93 -33.13 -22.62 23.15
CA ARG A 93 -33.79 -23.86 22.79
C ARG A 93 -35.23 -23.73 23.28
N SER A 94 -36.03 -22.89 22.63
CA SER A 94 -37.49 -22.81 22.73
C SER A 94 -38.10 -24.02 22.02
N GLY A 95 -37.48 -25.18 22.19
CA GLY A 95 -37.90 -26.45 21.63
C GLY A 95 -38.50 -27.39 22.66
N ASP A 96 -38.58 -26.97 23.92
CA ASP A 96 -38.94 -27.83 25.05
C ASP A 96 -40.32 -27.50 25.66
N ARG A 97 -41.14 -26.70 24.96
CA ARG A 97 -42.49 -26.35 25.46
C ARG A 97 -43.63 -27.04 24.69
N GLY A 98 -43.34 -28.15 24.00
CA GLY A 98 -44.41 -28.88 23.28
C GLY A 98 -43.97 -29.96 22.29
N ARG A 99 -42.66 -30.27 22.18
CA ARG A 99 -42.23 -31.39 21.32
C ARG A 99 -42.43 -32.70 22.06
N LYS A 100 -43.34 -33.54 21.56
CA LYS A 100 -43.57 -34.92 22.00
C LYS A 100 -42.38 -35.86 21.71
N CYS A 101 -41.32 -35.39 21.04
CA CYS A 101 -40.16 -36.21 20.67
C CYS A 101 -38.83 -35.48 20.94
N CYS A 102 -37.79 -36.26 21.24
CA CYS A 102 -36.47 -35.72 21.59
C CYS A 102 -35.75 -35.07 20.39
N TYR A 103 -34.71 -34.29 20.67
CA TYR A 103 -33.90 -33.60 19.65
C TYR A 103 -33.45 -34.52 18.50
N TYR A 104 -33.03 -35.74 18.83
CA TYR A 104 -32.56 -36.70 17.83
C TYR A 104 -33.70 -37.16 16.92
N HIS A 105 -34.87 -37.51 17.45
CA HIS A 105 -36.04 -37.87 16.63
C HIS A 105 -36.62 -36.67 15.86
N SER A 106 -36.54 -35.46 16.40
CA SER A 106 -36.91 -34.24 15.65
C SER A 106 -36.00 -33.97 14.45
N ARG A 107 -34.74 -34.44 14.49
CA ARG A 107 -33.75 -34.19 13.42
C ARG A 107 -33.58 -35.35 12.46
N PHE A 108 -33.67 -36.58 12.96
CA PHE A 108 -33.35 -37.80 12.23
C PHE A 108 -34.56 -38.75 12.05
N GLY A 109 -35.70 -38.47 12.70
CA GLY A 109 -36.88 -39.33 12.66
C GLY A 109 -36.57 -40.77 13.07
N LYS A 110 -37.17 -41.75 12.41
CA LYS A 110 -36.92 -43.19 12.63
C LYS A 110 -35.46 -43.63 12.50
N LYS A 111 -34.60 -42.82 11.87
CA LYS A 111 -33.15 -43.08 11.71
C LYS A 111 -32.31 -42.58 12.89
N ALA A 112 -32.93 -42.12 13.97
CA ALA A 112 -32.21 -41.67 15.16
C ALA A 112 -31.51 -42.85 15.84
N LEU A 113 -30.17 -42.82 15.88
CA LEU A 113 -29.36 -43.84 16.56
C LEU A 113 -29.36 -43.69 18.08
N LYS A 114 -29.84 -42.56 18.59
CA LYS A 114 -29.87 -42.25 20.01
C LYS A 114 -31.20 -41.59 20.37
N CYS A 115 -31.89 -42.16 21.35
CA CYS A 115 -33.10 -41.59 21.94
C CYS A 115 -32.78 -41.03 23.33
N LEU A 116 -33.38 -39.89 23.71
CA LEU A 116 -33.31 -39.33 25.07
C LEU A 116 -34.71 -39.32 25.67
N SER A 117 -34.86 -39.85 26.89
CA SER A 117 -36.12 -39.82 27.64
C SER A 117 -36.35 -38.43 28.27
N PRO A 118 -37.60 -37.93 28.36
CA PRO A 118 -38.85 -38.51 27.85
C PRO A 118 -39.03 -38.24 26.35
N CYS A 119 -39.28 -39.30 25.57
CA CYS A 119 -39.54 -39.20 24.12
C CYS A 119 -40.72 -40.08 23.75
N SER A 120 -41.79 -39.48 23.24
CA SER A 120 -43.01 -40.15 22.79
C SER A 120 -42.98 -40.48 21.29
N TYR A 121 -41.79 -40.57 20.69
CA TYR A 121 -41.64 -41.03 19.30
C TYR A 121 -41.76 -42.56 19.27
N PRO A 122 -42.64 -43.14 18.42
CA PRO A 122 -42.82 -44.58 18.36
C PRO A 122 -41.50 -45.22 17.95
N THR A 123 -40.96 -46.04 18.83
CA THR A 123 -39.76 -46.81 18.48
C THR A 123 -40.16 -47.91 17.51
N ASN A 124 -39.22 -48.38 16.68
CA ASN A 124 -39.47 -49.45 15.71
C ASN A 124 -39.96 -50.77 16.33
N VAL A 125 -39.99 -50.90 17.67
CA VAL A 125 -40.51 -52.06 18.38
C VAL A 125 -42.06 -52.09 18.36
N GLU A 126 -42.73 -50.96 18.17
CA GLU A 126 -44.20 -50.88 18.24
C GLU A 126 -44.91 -50.88 16.88
N GLN A 127 -44.20 -50.96 15.76
CA GLN A 127 -44.81 -50.92 14.41
C GLN A 127 -45.05 -52.30 13.78
N GLU A 128 -44.57 -53.39 14.41
CA GLU A 128 -44.81 -54.77 13.92
C GLU A 128 -46.10 -55.40 14.45
N ASN A 129 -46.82 -54.76 15.38
CA ASN A 129 -48.03 -55.33 16.00
C ASN A 129 -49.31 -54.54 15.71
N SER A 130 -49.40 -53.92 14.53
CA SER A 130 -50.65 -53.37 14.00
C SER A 130 -50.71 -53.61 12.50
N GLN A 131 -50.83 -54.88 12.14
CA GLN A 131 -51.54 -55.31 10.93
C GLN A 131 -52.89 -55.90 11.35
#